data_AF-A0A1B6EN36-F1
#
_entry.id   AF-A0A1B6EN36-F1
#
_cell.length_a   1.000
_cell.length_b   1.000
_cell.length_c   1.000
_cell.angle_alpha   90.00
_cell.angle_beta   90.00
_cell.angle_gamma   90.00
#
_symmetry.space_group_name_H-M   'P 1'
#
loop_
_entity.id
_entity.type
_entity.pdbx_description
1 polymer ?
#
loop_
_entity_poly.entity_id
_entity_poly.type
_entity_poly.pdbx_seq_one_letter_code
_entity_poly.pdbx_strand_id
1 'polypeptide(L)'
;LHRTATTALKRKSFSLQFKFVVDGLVDTLKRTRIKFVQCLIPHQTAGLSETLVPAHHSSAPQPDCLIDIPLLRNQIRGTRILDAVRLHRQGFPKSMSLQEFARRLHLLAPNVVVEDNQERAAVEEMASSLDLDPATYRIGVTKIFFRVGVLS
;
A
#
# COMPACT_ATOMS: atom_id res chain seq x y z
N LEU A 1 -37.73 -38.12 -17.92
CA LEU A 1 -37.58 -36.80 -18.59
C LEU A 1 -37.79 -35.68 -17.57
N HIS A 2 -36.73 -35.16 -16.90
CA HIS A 2 -36.76 -33.81 -16.28
C HIS A 2 -35.40 -33.38 -15.68
N ARG A 3 -34.32 -33.40 -16.49
CA ARG A 3 -32.99 -32.90 -16.07
C ARG A 3 -32.35 -32.03 -17.14
N THR A 4 -33.05 -31.03 -17.65
CA THR A 4 -32.47 -30.04 -18.60
C THR A 4 -33.31 -28.76 -18.62
N ALA A 5 -33.34 -27.97 -17.54
CA ALA A 5 -34.03 -26.66 -17.59
C ALA A 5 -33.56 -25.58 -16.60
N THR A 6 -32.63 -25.83 -15.67
CA THR A 6 -32.29 -24.82 -14.63
C THR A 6 -30.98 -24.06 -14.88
N THR A 7 -30.14 -24.47 -15.83
CA THR A 7 -28.86 -23.81 -16.14
C THR A 7 -28.97 -22.65 -17.14
N ALA A 8 -30.06 -22.55 -17.91
CA ALA A 8 -30.23 -21.52 -18.93
C ALA A 8 -30.84 -20.20 -18.41
N LEU A 9 -31.66 -20.25 -17.34
CA LEU A 9 -32.37 -19.08 -16.81
C LEU A 9 -31.48 -18.13 -15.97
N LYS A 10 -30.29 -18.58 -15.52
CA LYS A 10 -29.35 -17.74 -14.75
C LYS A 10 -28.42 -16.84 -15.59
N ARG A 11 -28.43 -16.97 -16.93
CA ARG A 11 -27.53 -16.20 -17.83
C ARG A 11 -27.88 -14.71 -17.99
N LYS A 12 -29.02 -14.24 -17.47
CA LYS A 12 -29.49 -12.85 -17.61
C LYS A 12 -29.64 -12.06 -16.30
N SER A 13 -29.25 -12.62 -15.15
CA SER A 13 -29.30 -11.84 -13.91
C SER A 13 -28.22 -10.77 -13.91
N PHE A 14 -28.63 -9.51 -13.77
CA PHE A 14 -27.74 -8.36 -13.70
C PHE A 14 -26.70 -8.53 -12.58
N SER A 15 -27.11 -9.02 -11.40
CA SER A 15 -26.21 -9.28 -10.27
C SER A 15 -25.12 -10.31 -10.61
N LEU A 16 -25.46 -11.36 -11.37
CA LEU A 16 -24.49 -12.37 -11.83
C LEU A 16 -23.53 -11.79 -12.87
N GLN A 17 -24.03 -10.99 -13.82
CA GLN A 17 -23.19 -10.33 -14.82
C GLN A 17 -22.23 -9.33 -14.16
N PHE A 18 -22.72 -8.51 -13.23
CA PHE A 18 -21.90 -7.58 -12.45
C PHE A 18 -20.81 -8.33 -11.68
N LYS A 19 -21.16 -9.43 -11.01
CA LYS A 19 -20.19 -10.29 -10.33
C LYS A 19 -19.09 -10.78 -11.28
N PHE A 20 -19.44 -11.32 -12.44
CA PHE A 20 -18.44 -11.82 -13.39
C PHE A 20 -17.51 -10.72 -13.91
N VAL A 21 -18.03 -9.52 -14.13
CA VAL A 21 -17.22 -8.36 -14.52
C VAL A 21 -16.25 -7.97 -13.40
N VAL A 22 -16.73 -7.86 -12.15
CA VAL A 22 -15.89 -7.54 -11.00
C VAL A 22 -14.83 -8.62 -10.76
N ASP A 23 -15.19 -9.90 -10.82
CA ASP A 23 -14.26 -11.01 -10.66
C ASP A 23 -13.15 -10.95 -11.74
N GLY A 24 -13.52 -10.74 -13.01
CA GLY A 24 -12.55 -10.60 -14.11
C GLY A 24 -11.63 -9.38 -13.95
N LEU A 25 -12.14 -8.26 -13.43
CA LEU A 25 -11.34 -7.09 -13.10
C LEU A 25 -10.35 -7.40 -11.98
N VAL A 26 -10.81 -8.01 -10.89
CA VAL A 26 -9.97 -8.39 -9.75
C VAL A 26 -8.85 -9.33 -10.19
N ASP A 27 -9.15 -10.31 -11.04
CA ASP A 27 -8.15 -11.24 -11.56
C ASP A 27 -7.12 -10.57 -12.46
N THR A 28 -7.54 -9.54 -13.21
CA THR A 28 -6.62 -8.71 -13.98
C THR A 28 -5.70 -7.90 -13.06
N LEU A 29 -6.25 -7.27 -12.02
CA LEU A 29 -5.48 -6.51 -11.05
C LEU A 29 -4.45 -7.39 -10.30
N LYS A 30 -4.83 -8.61 -9.92
CA LYS A 30 -3.93 -9.58 -9.25
C LYS A 30 -2.69 -9.93 -10.07
N ARG A 31 -2.75 -9.81 -11.40
CA ARG A 31 -1.61 -10.06 -12.30
C ARG A 31 -0.69 -8.84 -12.46
N THR A 32 -0.95 -7.74 -11.76
CA THR A 32 -0.19 -6.49 -11.87
C THR A 32 0.47 -6.10 -10.55
N ARG A 33 1.43 -5.17 -10.63
CA ARG A 33 1.95 -4.49 -9.45
C ARG A 33 1.02 -3.34 -9.07
N ILE A 34 0.08 -3.62 -8.18
CA ILE A 34 -0.94 -2.66 -7.76
C ILE A 34 -0.31 -1.45 -7.06
N LYS A 35 -0.79 -0.26 -7.40
CA LYS A 35 -0.53 1.01 -6.74
C LYS A 35 -1.87 1.65 -6.38
N PHE A 36 -1.98 2.18 -5.18
CA PHE A 36 -3.21 2.81 -4.69
C PHE A 36 -3.03 4.33 -4.67
N VAL A 37 -4.02 5.06 -5.20
CA VAL A 37 -4.11 6.52 -5.12
C VAL A 37 -5.40 6.86 -4.40
N GLN A 38 -5.29 7.52 -3.25
CA GLN A 38 -6.44 7.97 -2.47
C GLN A 38 -6.68 9.46 -2.74
N CYS A 39 -7.78 9.77 -3.39
CA CYS A 39 -8.22 11.15 -3.56
C CYS A 39 -9.00 11.60 -2.32
N LEU A 40 -8.77 12.83 -1.87
CA LEU A 40 -9.47 13.45 -0.75
C LEU A 40 -10.11 14.76 -1.22
N ILE A 41 -11.33 15.00 -0.77
CA ILE A 41 -12.08 16.23 -1.06
C ILE A 41 -11.76 17.25 0.03
N PRO A 42 -11.19 18.43 -0.29
CA PRO A 42 -10.76 19.38 0.73
C PRO A 42 -11.92 20.08 1.43
N HIS A 43 -13.06 20.31 0.75
CA HIS A 43 -14.29 20.89 1.33
C HIS A 43 -15.52 20.50 0.48
N GLN A 44 -16.74 20.65 1.00
CA GLN A 44 -17.97 20.10 0.38
C GLN A 44 -18.30 20.64 -1.02
N THR A 45 -17.86 21.87 -1.35
CA THR A 45 -18.07 22.50 -2.67
C THR A 45 -16.86 22.36 -3.60
N ALA A 46 -15.84 21.59 -3.23
CA ALA A 46 -14.63 21.46 -4.03
C ALA A 46 -14.94 20.76 -5.37
N GLY A 47 -14.55 21.40 -6.48
CA GLY A 47 -14.77 20.88 -7.84
C GLY A 47 -16.15 21.17 -8.43
N LEU A 48 -17.03 21.89 -7.72
CA LEU A 48 -18.20 22.52 -8.33
C LEU A 48 -17.72 23.78 -9.08
N SER A 49 -17.95 23.81 -10.39
CA SER A 49 -17.72 24.98 -11.25
C SER A 49 -18.37 26.22 -10.64
N GLU A 50 -17.71 27.38 -10.73
CA GLU A 50 -18.11 28.70 -10.19
C GLU A 50 -19.50 29.21 -10.65
N THR A 51 -20.28 28.41 -11.37
CA THR A 51 -21.54 28.77 -12.02
C THR A 51 -22.79 28.59 -11.15
N LEU A 52 -22.68 28.17 -9.89
CA LEU A 52 -23.84 27.88 -9.02
C LEU A 52 -23.87 28.62 -7.69
N VAL A 53 -22.99 29.60 -7.45
CA VAL A 53 -23.09 30.45 -6.25
C VAL A 53 -23.81 31.74 -6.65
N PRO A 54 -25.08 31.97 -6.24
CA PRO A 54 -25.70 33.27 -6.43
C PRO A 54 -24.93 34.27 -5.57
N ALA A 55 -24.29 35.22 -6.22
CA ALA A 55 -23.61 36.34 -5.59
C ALA A 55 -24.64 37.27 -4.94
N HIS A 56 -25.19 36.90 -3.79
CA HIS A 56 -26.07 37.77 -3.04
C HIS A 56 -25.79 37.73 -1.54
N HIS A 57 -25.20 38.85 -1.11
CA HIS A 57 -25.12 39.41 0.24
C HIS A 57 -23.89 39.08 1.10
N SER A 58 -22.99 40.05 1.10
CA SER A 58 -22.22 40.60 2.24
C SER A 58 -21.04 39.79 2.82
N SER A 59 -19.92 40.51 2.92
CA SER A 59 -18.57 40.17 3.39
C SER A 59 -17.71 39.41 2.38
N ALA A 60 -16.50 39.92 2.18
CA ALA A 60 -15.49 39.41 1.27
C ALA A 60 -15.33 37.88 1.39
N PRO A 61 -14.97 37.16 0.30
CA PRO A 61 -14.66 35.74 0.39
C PRO A 61 -13.53 35.59 1.42
N GLN A 62 -13.88 35.11 2.62
CA GLN A 62 -12.90 34.80 3.64
C GLN A 62 -11.98 33.74 3.04
N PRO A 63 -10.66 34.00 2.92
CA PRO A 63 -9.70 33.03 2.39
C PRO A 63 -9.55 31.77 3.28
N ASP A 64 -10.30 31.69 4.37
CA ASP A 64 -10.10 30.74 5.47
C ASP A 64 -10.91 29.44 5.35
N CYS A 65 -11.65 29.18 4.26
CA CYS A 65 -12.42 27.94 4.08
C CYS A 65 -11.91 27.07 2.90
N LEU A 66 -10.60 27.02 2.68
CA LEU A 66 -10.04 26.14 1.65
C LEU A 66 -10.07 24.66 2.06
N ILE A 67 -10.05 24.38 3.37
CA ILE A 67 -9.91 23.03 3.92
C ILE A 67 -10.87 22.80 5.10
N ASP A 68 -11.81 21.89 4.92
CA ASP A 68 -12.70 21.33 5.94
C ASP A 68 -12.01 20.14 6.63
N ILE A 69 -11.39 20.42 7.79
CA ILE A 69 -10.66 19.43 8.59
C ILE A 69 -11.58 18.29 9.10
N PRO A 70 -12.79 18.55 9.64
CA PRO A 70 -13.75 17.50 9.96
C PRO A 70 -14.04 16.56 8.79
N LEU A 71 -14.31 17.10 7.59
CA LEU A 71 -14.57 16.31 6.39
C LEU A 71 -13.37 15.44 6.00
N LEU A 72 -12.17 16.00 5.97
CA LEU A 72 -10.94 15.25 5.68
C LEU A 72 -10.71 14.13 6.70
N ARG A 73 -10.92 14.40 7.99
CA ARG A 73 -10.78 13.39 9.05
C ARG A 73 -11.76 12.23 8.85
N ASN A 74 -13.00 12.53 8.44
CA ASN A 74 -14.00 11.51 8.15
C ASN A 74 -13.62 10.68 6.92
N GLN A 75 -13.10 11.30 5.85
CA GLN A 75 -12.60 10.58 4.67
C GLN A 75 -11.41 9.68 5.03
N ILE A 76 -10.44 10.17 5.80
CA ILE A 76 -9.27 9.40 6.25
C ILE A 76 -9.70 8.19 7.10
N ARG A 77 -10.69 8.36 8.00
CA ARG A 77 -11.23 7.25 8.80
C ARG A 77 -12.02 6.26 7.96
N GLY A 78 -12.89 6.75 7.07
CA GLY A 78 -13.74 5.93 6.21
C GLY A 78 -12.94 5.09 5.20
N THR A 79 -11.85 5.64 4.68
CA THR A 79 -10.95 4.96 3.72
C THR A 79 -10.01 3.96 4.39
N ARG A 80 -9.99 3.88 5.73
CA ARG A 80 -9.10 2.98 6.50
C ARG A 80 -7.61 3.18 6.22
N ILE A 81 -7.21 4.33 5.66
CA ILE A 81 -5.81 4.60 5.30
C ILE A 81 -4.89 4.54 6.53
N LEU A 82 -5.38 4.98 7.70
CA LEU A 82 -4.62 4.91 8.95
C LEU A 82 -4.36 3.47 9.39
N ASP A 83 -5.33 2.58 9.21
CA ASP A 83 -5.17 1.17 9.55
C ASP A 83 -4.19 0.49 8.58
N ALA A 84 -4.26 0.82 7.28
CA ALA A 84 -3.29 0.36 6.29
C ALA A 84 -1.86 0.84 6.60
N VAL A 85 -1.69 2.11 6.97
CA VAL A 85 -0.39 2.67 7.39
C VAL A 85 0.12 1.97 8.66
N ARG A 86 -0.74 1.74 9.64
CA ARG A 86 -0.37 1.01 10.88
C ARG A 86 0.10 -0.40 10.56
N LEU A 87 -0.64 -1.14 9.74
CA LEU A 87 -0.28 -2.48 9.31
C LEU A 87 1.08 -2.49 8.57
N HIS A 88 1.29 -1.52 7.68
CA HIS A 88 2.55 -1.35 6.95
C HIS A 88 3.74 -1.11 7.89
N ARG A 89 3.54 -0.32 8.97
CA ARG A 89 4.59 0.00 9.95
C ARG A 89 4.87 -1.10 10.97
N GLN A 90 3.88 -1.94 11.28
CA GLN A 90 4.05 -3.07 12.22
C GLN A 90 4.85 -4.22 11.60
N GLY A 91 4.76 -4.41 10.28
CA GLY A 91 5.49 -5.44 9.54
C GLY A 91 6.89 -5.03 9.12
N PHE A 92 7.41 -5.75 8.14
CA PHE A 92 8.71 -5.50 7.51
C PHE A 92 8.53 -5.26 6.00
N PRO A 93 8.08 -4.06 5.60
CA PRO A 93 7.62 -3.80 4.24
C PRO A 93 8.74 -3.74 3.20
N LYS A 94 9.99 -3.50 3.63
CA LYS A 94 11.16 -3.52 2.75
C LYS A 94 11.85 -4.87 2.87
N SER A 95 12.24 -5.47 1.75
CA SER A 95 13.01 -6.70 1.73
C SER A 95 14.00 -6.69 0.56
N MET A 96 15.12 -7.37 0.72
CA MET A 96 16.09 -7.62 -0.36
C MET A 96 16.68 -9.03 -0.22
N SER A 97 17.22 -9.58 -1.30
CA SER A 97 17.93 -10.86 -1.23
C SER A 97 19.18 -10.73 -0.34
N LEU A 98 19.57 -11.84 0.30
CA LEU A 98 20.79 -11.88 1.11
C LEU A 98 22.02 -11.50 0.27
N GLN A 99 22.11 -12.03 -0.94
CA GLN A 99 23.15 -11.67 -1.91
C GLN A 99 23.20 -10.17 -2.22
N GLU A 100 22.04 -9.52 -2.44
CA GLU A 100 22.02 -8.09 -2.75
C GLU A 100 22.36 -7.24 -1.52
N PHE A 101 21.94 -7.65 -0.32
CA PHE A 101 22.34 -6.99 0.92
C PHE A 101 23.85 -7.07 1.11
N ALA A 102 24.41 -8.28 0.99
CA ALA A 102 25.84 -8.53 1.07
C ALA A 102 26.61 -7.64 0.10
N ARG A 103 26.24 -7.68 -1.18
CA ARG A 103 26.90 -6.89 -2.23
C ARG A 103 26.85 -5.37 -1.95
N ARG A 104 25.75 -4.86 -1.40
CA ARG A 104 25.61 -3.42 -1.11
C ARG A 104 26.39 -2.97 0.12
N LEU A 105 26.44 -3.80 1.16
CA LEU A 105 26.98 -3.42 2.46
C LEU A 105 28.35 -4.00 2.76
N HIS A 106 28.90 -4.83 1.88
CA HIS A 106 30.24 -5.40 2.03
C HIS A 106 31.31 -4.33 2.27
N LEU A 107 31.21 -3.17 1.61
CA LEU A 107 32.15 -2.05 1.82
C LEU A 107 32.08 -1.46 3.24
N LEU A 108 30.94 -1.58 3.91
CA LEU A 108 30.75 -1.09 5.28
C LEU A 108 31.12 -2.16 6.33
N ALA A 109 31.27 -3.42 5.91
CA ALA A 109 31.62 -4.55 6.74
C ALA A 109 32.79 -5.35 6.10
N PRO A 110 33.98 -4.74 5.96
CA PRO A 110 35.09 -5.30 5.19
C PRO A 110 35.68 -6.59 5.79
N ASN A 111 35.41 -6.85 7.06
CA ASN A 111 35.90 -8.03 7.77
C ASN A 111 35.03 -9.28 7.53
N VAL A 112 33.84 -9.12 6.94
CA VAL A 112 32.92 -10.24 6.72
C VAL A 112 33.18 -10.87 5.36
N VAL A 113 33.59 -12.15 5.39
CA VAL A 113 33.78 -12.96 4.20
C VAL A 113 32.45 -13.61 3.82
N VAL A 114 32.02 -13.40 2.59
CA VAL A 114 30.79 -14.02 2.07
C VAL A 114 31.17 -15.27 1.28
N GLU A 115 30.99 -16.44 1.90
CA GLU A 115 31.18 -17.71 1.22
C GLU A 115 29.90 -18.19 0.52
N ASP A 116 30.08 -18.90 -0.59
CA ASP A 116 28.97 -19.54 -1.31
C ASP A 116 28.24 -20.54 -0.40
N ASN A 117 26.90 -20.48 -0.41
CA ASN A 117 26.00 -21.24 0.46
C ASN A 117 26.00 -20.86 1.96
N GLN A 118 26.73 -19.81 2.38
CA GLN A 118 26.70 -19.29 3.76
C GLN A 118 26.20 -17.84 3.85
N GLU A 119 25.48 -17.37 2.84
CA GLU A 119 24.96 -16.00 2.73
C GLU A 119 24.21 -15.54 3.98
N ARG A 120 23.43 -16.41 4.60
CA ARG A 120 22.67 -16.08 5.81
C ARG A 120 23.59 -15.73 6.99
N ALA A 121 24.62 -16.54 7.23
CA ALA A 121 25.56 -16.32 8.32
C ALA A 121 26.35 -15.02 8.08
N ALA A 122 26.82 -14.81 6.84
CA ALA A 122 27.47 -13.57 6.46
C ALA A 122 26.57 -12.34 6.67
N VAL A 123 25.28 -12.42 6.32
CA VAL A 123 24.31 -11.32 6.55
C VAL A 123 24.05 -11.09 8.03
N GLU A 124 24.00 -12.14 8.86
CA GLU A 124 23.92 -12.03 10.32
C GLU A 124 25.15 -11.32 10.90
N GLU A 125 26.35 -11.66 10.45
CA GLU A 125 27.60 -11.02 10.86
C GLU A 125 27.72 -9.57 10.36
N MET A 126 27.32 -9.28 9.13
CA MET A 126 27.26 -7.91 8.60
C MET A 126 26.27 -7.07 9.40
N ALA A 127 25.08 -7.59 9.72
CA ALA A 127 24.12 -6.86 10.53
C ALA A 127 24.66 -6.53 11.94
N SER A 128 25.41 -7.46 12.54
CA SER A 128 26.07 -7.26 13.83
C SER A 128 27.21 -6.24 13.75
N SER A 129 28.08 -6.33 12.74
CA SER A 129 29.20 -5.39 12.56
C SER A 129 28.75 -3.96 12.23
N LEU A 130 27.57 -3.81 11.60
CA LEU A 130 26.93 -2.53 11.33
C LEU A 130 26.06 -2.02 12.49
N ASP A 131 26.04 -2.73 13.62
CA ASP A 131 25.25 -2.40 14.81
C ASP A 131 23.76 -2.14 14.51
N LEU A 132 23.18 -2.97 13.63
CA LEU A 132 21.76 -2.90 13.32
C LEU A 132 20.94 -3.42 14.49
N ASP A 133 20.01 -2.61 15.00
CA ASP A 133 19.09 -3.02 16.05
C ASP A 133 18.31 -4.29 15.62
N PRO A 134 18.46 -5.42 16.35
CA PRO A 134 17.75 -6.67 16.06
C PRO A 134 16.23 -6.52 16.06
N ALA A 135 15.63 -5.50 16.66
CA ALA A 135 14.19 -5.24 16.60
C ALA A 135 13.74 -4.69 15.24
N THR A 136 14.67 -4.23 14.39
CA THR A 136 14.37 -3.50 13.16
C THR A 136 14.46 -4.34 11.89
N TYR A 137 15.02 -5.55 11.96
CA TYR A 137 15.12 -6.45 10.81
C TYR A 137 14.78 -7.92 11.15
N ARG A 138 14.49 -8.73 10.14
CA ARG A 138 14.35 -10.19 10.24
C ARG A 138 15.04 -10.84 9.05
N ILE A 139 15.87 -11.85 9.31
CA ILE A 139 16.55 -12.61 8.26
C ILE A 139 15.76 -13.88 8.00
N GLY A 140 15.21 -14.00 6.79
CA GLY A 140 14.55 -15.20 6.30
C GLY A 140 15.54 -16.13 5.60
N VAL A 141 15.01 -17.12 4.87
CA VAL A 141 15.84 -18.11 4.17
C VAL A 141 16.64 -17.49 3.03
N THR A 142 16.02 -16.64 2.22
CA THR A 142 16.62 -16.06 1.00
C THR A 142 16.65 -14.53 0.99
N LYS A 143 16.02 -13.90 1.97
CA LYS A 143 15.84 -12.45 2.04
C LYS A 143 15.98 -11.93 3.46
N ILE A 144 16.50 -10.73 3.57
CA ILE A 144 16.42 -9.91 4.79
C ILE A 144 15.26 -8.92 4.65
N PHE A 145 14.50 -8.74 5.72
CA PHE A 145 13.33 -7.90 5.82
C PHE A 145 13.57 -6.78 6.84
N PHE A 146 13.15 -5.56 6.53
CA PHE A 146 13.38 -4.37 7.35
C PHE A 146 12.07 -3.69 7.71
N ARG A 147 12.03 -3.14 8.93
CA ARG A 147 11.03 -2.16 9.33
C ARG A 147 11.18 -0.87 8.52
N VAL A 148 10.14 -0.06 8.55
CA VAL A 148 10.15 1.27 7.95
C VAL A 148 11.26 2.12 8.56
N GLY A 149 12.07 2.77 7.73
CA GLY A 149 13.09 3.74 8.15
C GLY A 149 14.52 3.19 8.29
N VAL A 150 14.73 1.87 8.23
CA VAL A 150 16.07 1.27 8.40
C VAL A 150 16.92 1.41 7.15
N LEU A 151 16.33 1.15 5.98
CA LEU A 151 16.99 1.26 4.69
C LEU A 151 16.37 2.47 3.98
N SER A 152 17.07 3.61 3.90
CA SER A 152 16.61 4.82 3.21
C SER A 152 17.32 5.02 1.89
#